data_AF-A0A346B2S8-F1
#
_entry.id   AF-A0A346B2S8-F1
#
_cell.length_a   1.000
_cell.length_b   1.000
_cell.length_c   1.000
_cell.angle_alpha   90.00
_cell.angle_beta   90.00
_cell.angle_gamma   90.00
#
_symmetry.space_group_name_H-M   'P 1'
#
loop_
_entity.id
_entity.type
_entity.pdbx_description
1 polymer ?
#
loop_
_entity_poly.entity_id
_entity_poly.type
_entity_poly.pdbx_seq_one_letter_code
_entity_poly.pdbx_strand_id
1 'polypeptide(L)'
;MYEGCLDFSAALEVLKSGGKVSRIGWNGKGMFIYYVPSAYHEPKTDAGKHLAGEGGKVLYGGFIAMKTATGEVVPWLASQTDLLAEDWCVYLFGSEEKAVKGIVM
;
A
#
# COMPACT_ATOMS: atom_id res chain seq x y z
N MET A 1 20.57 10.05 -12.37
CA MET A 1 19.41 9.14 -12.51
C MET A 1 19.85 7.82 -11.91
N TYR A 2 19.32 7.45 -10.74
CA TYR A 2 19.62 6.13 -10.16
C TYR A 2 18.82 5.10 -10.95
N GLU A 3 19.51 4.19 -11.65
CA GLU A 3 18.85 3.06 -12.31
C GLU A 3 18.08 2.25 -11.25
N GLY A 4 16.75 2.15 -11.41
CA GLY A 4 15.91 1.24 -10.60
C GLY A 4 14.93 1.89 -9.61
N CYS A 5 14.93 3.21 -9.44
CA CYS A 5 13.91 3.89 -8.63
C CYS A 5 12.78 4.47 -9.51
N LEU A 6 11.57 4.47 -8.99
CA LEU A 6 10.35 4.99 -9.61
C LEU A 6 10.08 6.43 -9.12
N ASP A 7 9.40 7.22 -9.95
CA ASP A 7 8.70 8.42 -9.48
C ASP A 7 7.35 8.05 -8.82
N PHE A 8 6.69 9.03 -8.21
CA PHE A 8 5.39 8.80 -7.56
C PHE A 8 4.30 8.31 -8.54
N SER A 9 4.31 8.76 -9.80
CA SER A 9 3.29 8.37 -10.78
C SER A 9 3.42 6.90 -11.16
N ALA A 10 4.63 6.43 -11.43
CA ALA A 10 4.91 5.02 -11.68
C ALA A 10 4.64 4.16 -10.44
N ALA A 11 4.97 4.65 -9.24
CA ALA A 11 4.63 3.97 -7.99
C ALA A 11 3.11 3.82 -7.82
N LEU A 12 2.33 4.84 -8.17
CA LEU A 12 0.86 4.79 -8.13
C LEU A 12 0.28 3.77 -9.13
N GLU A 13 0.86 3.64 -10.32
CA GLU A 13 0.44 2.60 -11.29
C GLU A 13 0.74 1.18 -10.77
N VAL A 14 1.87 0.97 -10.08
CA VAL A 14 2.16 -0.30 -9.40
C VAL A 14 1.10 -0.60 -8.35
N LEU A 15 0.71 0.38 -7.54
CA LEU A 15 -0.34 0.23 -6.52
C LEU A 15 -1.69 -0.15 -7.12
N LYS A 16 -2.12 0.56 -8.17
CA LYS A 16 -3.38 0.25 -8.89
C LYS A 16 -3.38 -1.16 -9.48
N SER A 17 -2.20 -1.66 -9.85
CA SER A 17 -2.01 -3.03 -10.37
C SER A 17 -1.97 -4.10 -9.28
N GLY A 18 -2.22 -3.74 -8.01
CA GLY A 18 -2.16 -4.65 -6.86
C GLY A 18 -0.75 -4.89 -6.32
N GLY A 19 0.24 -4.16 -6.82
CA GLY A 19 1.60 -4.18 -6.31
C GLY A 19 1.76 -3.46 -4.98
N LYS A 20 2.97 -3.53 -4.45
CA LYS A 20 3.39 -2.90 -3.21
C LYS A 20 4.60 -2.02 -3.51
N VAL A 21 4.70 -0.86 -2.89
CA VAL A 21 5.87 0.02 -3.05
C VAL A 21 6.36 0.56 -1.70
N SER A 22 7.63 0.91 -1.66
CA SER A 22 8.29 1.52 -0.50
C SER A 22 9.19 2.66 -0.96
N ARG A 23 9.55 3.56 -0.05
CA ARG A 23 10.57 4.59 -0.32
C ARG A 23 11.88 4.27 0.38
N ILE A 24 13.00 4.57 -0.29
CA ILE A 24 14.35 4.44 0.31
C ILE A 24 14.49 5.41 1.49
N GLY A 25 13.96 6.63 1.36
CA GLY A 25 14.04 7.70 2.35
C GLY A 25 13.07 7.60 3.53
N TRP A 26 12.27 6.52 3.63
CA TRP A 26 11.44 6.31 4.82
C TRP A 26 12.27 5.82 6.02
N ASN A 27 11.92 6.32 7.22
CA ASN A 27 12.67 6.09 8.45
C ASN A 27 12.44 4.72 9.10
N GLY A 28 12.21 3.66 8.34
CA GLY A 28 11.90 2.34 8.89
C GLY A 28 12.10 1.18 7.90
N LYS A 29 12.79 0.14 8.36
CA LYS A 29 12.93 -1.11 7.58
C LYS A 29 11.58 -1.81 7.45
N GLY A 30 11.29 -2.26 6.24
CA GLY A 30 10.07 -3.02 5.95
C GLY A 30 8.78 -2.20 6.05
N MET A 31 8.85 -0.88 5.83
CA MET A 31 7.68 -0.07 5.54
C MET A 31 7.31 -0.21 4.07
N PHE A 32 6.03 -0.36 3.77
CA PHE A 32 5.52 -0.37 2.40
C PHE A 32 4.06 0.08 2.38
N ILE A 33 3.60 0.51 1.21
CA ILE A 33 2.21 0.84 0.94
C ILE A 33 1.64 -0.09 -0.14
N TYR A 34 0.32 -0.28 -0.09
CA TYR A 34 -0.44 -1.11 -1.02
C TYR A 34 -1.87 -0.61 -1.15
N TYR A 35 -2.52 -0.88 -2.29
CA TYR A 35 -3.91 -0.51 -2.51
C TYR A 35 -4.87 -1.53 -1.87
N VAL A 36 -5.86 -1.03 -1.13
CA VAL A 36 -6.99 -1.80 -0.60
C VAL A 36 -8.22 -1.46 -1.44
N PRO A 37 -8.80 -2.41 -2.19
CA PRO A 37 -9.98 -2.15 -3.00
C PRO A 37 -11.21 -1.89 -2.13
N SER A 38 -12.19 -1.20 -2.71
CA SER A 38 -13.51 -1.01 -2.10
C SER A 38 -14.18 -2.35 -1.79
N ALA A 39 -14.72 -2.51 -0.58
CA ALA A 39 -15.36 -3.75 -0.16
C ALA A 39 -16.36 -3.54 0.98
N TYR A 40 -17.29 -4.50 1.09
CA TYR A 40 -18.23 -4.58 2.21
C TYR A 40 -17.60 -5.34 3.38
N HIS A 41 -17.64 -4.74 4.56
CA HIS A 41 -17.10 -5.33 5.79
C HIS A 41 -18.12 -5.35 6.92
N GLU A 42 -17.96 -6.33 7.81
CA GLU A 42 -18.70 -6.37 9.07
C GLU A 42 -18.33 -5.15 9.93
N PRO A 43 -19.32 -4.45 10.52
CA PRO A 43 -19.05 -3.29 11.35
C PRO A 43 -18.35 -3.70 12.65
N LYS A 44 -17.21 -3.07 12.93
CA LYS A 44 -16.43 -3.29 14.16
C LYS A 44 -16.57 -2.18 15.20
N THR A 45 -17.33 -1.13 14.87
CA THR A 45 -17.53 0.06 15.70
C THR A 45 -19.01 0.42 15.73
N ASP A 46 -19.44 1.20 16.72
CA ASP A 46 -20.82 1.66 16.79
C ASP A 46 -21.19 2.56 15.62
N ALA A 47 -20.28 3.42 15.15
CA ALA A 47 -20.48 4.18 13.93
C ALA A 47 -20.71 3.26 12.72
N GLY A 48 -19.91 2.18 12.59
CA GLY A 48 -20.09 1.19 11.54
C GLY A 48 -21.47 0.52 11.59
N LYS A 49 -21.98 0.18 12.78
CA LYS A 49 -23.32 -0.41 12.93
C LYS A 49 -24.43 0.52 12.42
N HIS A 50 -24.27 1.84 12.61
CA HIS A 50 -25.24 2.83 12.12
C HIS A 50 -25.10 3.10 10.61
N LEU A 51 -23.91 2.91 10.05
CA LEU A 51 -23.63 3.07 8.62
C LEU A 51 -23.92 1.82 7.80
N ALA A 52 -24.15 0.67 8.46
CA ALA A 52 -24.42 -0.58 7.78
C ALA A 52 -25.72 -0.49 6.97
N GLY A 53 -25.62 -0.83 5.69
CA GLY A 53 -26.75 -0.83 4.77
C GLY A 53 -27.54 -2.14 4.80
N GLU A 54 -28.36 -2.34 3.78
CA GLU A 54 -29.04 -3.62 3.55
C GLU A 54 -28.00 -4.75 3.42
N GLY A 55 -28.15 -5.81 4.23
CA GLY A 55 -27.14 -6.87 4.37
C GLY A 55 -26.18 -6.71 5.55
N GLY A 56 -26.36 -5.70 6.41
CA GLY A 56 -25.67 -5.59 7.70
C GLY A 56 -24.18 -5.21 7.63
N LYS A 57 -23.70 -4.87 6.43
CA LYS A 57 -22.30 -4.52 6.17
C LYS A 57 -22.15 -3.06 5.79
N VAL A 58 -20.95 -2.53 6.06
CA VAL A 58 -20.55 -1.18 5.67
C VAL A 58 -19.72 -1.27 4.39
N LEU A 59 -20.06 -0.48 3.38
CA LEU A 59 -19.21 -0.28 2.22
C LEU A 59 -18.09 0.70 2.56
N TYR A 60 -16.85 0.22 2.60
CA TYR A 60 -15.68 1.07 2.70
C TYR A 60 -15.14 1.35 1.29
N GLY A 61 -14.93 2.63 0.98
CA GLY A 61 -14.25 3.02 -0.26
C GLY A 61 -12.80 2.50 -0.30
N GLY A 62 -12.23 2.39 -1.49
CA GLY A 62 -10.84 1.96 -1.64
C GLY A 62 -9.85 3.03 -1.15
N PHE A 63 -8.74 2.61 -0.58
CA PHE A 63 -7.70 3.49 -0.03
C PHE A 63 -6.32 2.84 -0.14
N ILE A 64 -5.26 3.63 0.05
CA ILE A 64 -3.90 3.11 0.16
C ILE A 64 -3.61 2.89 1.64
N ALA A 65 -3.18 1.69 2.00
CA ALA A 65 -2.75 1.35 3.34
C ALA A 65 -1.23 1.37 3.43
N MET A 66 -0.70 1.70 4.60
CA MET A 66 0.72 1.60 4.95
C MET A 66 0.89 0.56 6.04
N LYS A 67 1.86 -0.34 5.87
CA LYS A 67 2.48 -1.04 7.00
C LYS A 67 3.58 -0.16 7.58
N THR A 68 3.43 0.25 8.83
CA THR A 68 4.35 1.16 9.53
C THR A 68 5.64 0.45 9.93
N ALA A 69 6.65 1.19 10.40
CA ALA A 69 7.88 0.60 10.91
C ALA A 69 7.63 -0.34 12.10
N THR A 70 6.63 -0.02 12.93
CA THR A 70 6.23 -0.75 14.14
C THR A 70 5.27 -1.91 13.89
N GLY A 71 4.74 -2.04 12.67
CA GLY A 71 3.98 -3.22 12.25
C GLY A 71 2.48 -3.02 12.14
N GLU A 72 1.95 -1.88 12.57
CA GLU A 72 0.54 -1.55 12.38
C GLU A 72 0.23 -1.28 10.91
N VAL A 73 -1.05 -1.44 10.56
CA VAL A 73 -1.59 -1.04 9.26
C VAL A 73 -2.46 0.19 9.48
N VAL A 74 -2.15 1.27 8.74
CA VAL A 74 -2.88 2.54 8.83
C VAL A 74 -3.26 3.03 7.43
N PRO A 75 -4.35 3.79 7.25
CA PRO A 75 -4.58 4.54 6.03
C PRO A 75 -3.40 5.47 5.77
N TRP A 76 -2.88 5.45 4.55
CA TRP A 76 -1.77 6.29 4.16
C TRP A 76 -2.27 7.58 3.51
N LEU A 77 -1.70 8.70 3.94
CA LEU A 77 -1.86 10.00 3.31
C LEU A 77 -0.53 10.37 2.65
N ALA A 78 -0.55 10.59 1.33
CA ALA A 78 0.63 11.06 0.62
C ALA A 78 0.97 12.49 1.06
N SER A 79 2.15 12.69 1.63
CA SER A 79 2.66 14.02 1.95
C SER A 79 3.28 14.68 0.71
N GLN A 80 3.51 15.99 0.75
CA GLN A 80 4.20 16.69 -0.35
C GLN A 80 5.58 16.09 -0.65
N THR A 81 6.28 15.59 0.36
CA THR A 81 7.59 14.94 0.18
C THR A 81 7.48 13.54 -0.40
N ASP A 82 6.32 12.88 -0.31
CA ASP A 82 6.05 11.62 -0.99
C ASP A 82 5.71 11.84 -2.46
N LEU A 83 4.89 12.85 -2.75
CA LEU A 83 4.47 13.17 -4.13
C LEU A 83 5.65 13.61 -5.01
N LEU A 84 6.62 14.33 -4.45
CA LEU A 84 7.81 14.83 -5.16
C LEU A 84 9.00 13.86 -5.13
N ALA A 85 8.80 12.67 -4.58
CA ALA A 85 9.88 11.71 -4.43
C ALA A 85 10.14 10.89 -5.70
N GLU A 86 11.43 10.60 -5.93
CA GLU A 86 11.93 9.77 -7.04
C GLU A 86 12.65 8.51 -6.52
N ASP A 87 12.48 8.19 -5.24
CA ASP A 87 13.14 7.10 -4.53
C ASP A 87 12.19 5.93 -4.21
N TRP A 88 11.14 5.76 -5.02
CA TRP A 88 10.19 4.69 -4.86
C TRP A 88 10.72 3.37 -5.42
N CYS A 89 10.42 2.26 -4.76
CA CYS A 89 10.81 0.92 -5.19
C CYS A 89 9.63 -0.04 -5.06
N VAL A 90 9.56 -1.04 -5.94
CA VAL A 90 8.63 -2.17 -5.75
C VAL A 90 9.04 -2.94 -4.50
N TYR A 91 8.07 -3.19 -3.63
CA TYR A 91 8.26 -4.00 -2.44
C TYR A 91 7.81 -5.44 -2.72
N LEU A 92 8.69 -6.40 -2.44
CA LEU A 92 8.42 -7.82 -2.56
C LEU A 92 8.49 -8.46 -1.17
N PHE A 93 7.58 -9.38 -0.88
CA PHE A 93 7.76 -10.28 0.24
C PHE A 93 8.90 -11.26 -0.06
N GLY A 94 9.58 -11.76 0.98
CA GLY A 94 10.72 -12.67 0.80
C GLY A 94 10.40 -13.96 0.03
N SER A 95 9.13 -14.38 -0.04
CA SER A 95 8.67 -15.45 -0.93
C SER A 95 8.64 -15.03 -2.41
N GLU A 96 8.23 -13.81 -2.69
CA GLU A 96 8.12 -13.22 -4.04
C GLU A 96 9.51 -12.93 -4.62
N GLU A 97 10.45 -12.42 -3.81
CA GLU A 97 11.83 -12.17 -4.24
C GLU A 97 12.53 -13.42 -4.78
N LYS A 98 12.30 -14.58 -4.13
CA LYS A 98 12.87 -15.86 -4.55
C LYS A 98 12.32 -16.31 -5.90
N ALA A 99 11.04 -16.07 -6.17
CA ALA A 99 10.41 -16.43 -7.43
C ALA A 99 10.98 -15.62 -8.60
N VAL A 100 11.18 -14.30 -8.42
CA VAL A 100 11.77 -13.44 -9.46
C VAL A 100 13.21 -13.85 -9.77
N LYS A 101 14.04 -14.08 -8.75
CA LYS A 101 15.42 -14.55 -8.94
C LYS A 101 15.50 -15.94 -9.58
N GLY A 102 14.50 -16.80 -9.41
CA GLY A 102 14.44 -18.11 -10.06
C GLY A 102 14.04 -18.06 -11.53
N ILE A 103 13.39 -16.99 -11.99
CA ILE A 103 13.03 -16.76 -13.40
C ILE A 103 14.17 -16.08 -14.16
N VAL A 104 14.89 -15.16 -13.50
CA VAL A 104 16.07 -14.49 -14.03
C VAL A 104 17.31 -15.33 -13.68
N MET A 105 17.45 -16.50 -14.32
CA MET A 105 18.71 -17.26 -14.41
C MET A 105 19.27 -17.16 -15.83
#